data_AF-B4UNA2-F1
#
_entry.id   AF-B4UNA2-F1
#
_cell.length_a   1.000
_cell.length_b   1.000
_cell.length_c   1.000
_cell.angle_alpha   90.00
_cell.angle_beta   90.00
_cell.angle_gamma   90.00
#
_symmetry.space_group_name_H-M   'P 1'
#
loop_
_entity.id
_entity.type
_entity.pdbx_description
1 polymer ?
#
loop_
_entity_poly.entity_id
_entity_poly.type
_entity_poly.pdbx_seq_one_letter_code
_entity_poly.pdbx_strand_id
1 'polypeptide(L)'
;MSQGQERFLNYSQLLSELVDGRGRTLNDTTVAFLYQLFPNDLFVKAFSLLETHNLFLYVWDSIDDVALNDGVQCSDAEIDETSNSVAGSRLPTEGHQCHSKRNSNDNDISRLANMLYDLETRSKTLHRIIVQSVDEEVSKKPIYVDVTAWFCSCNEYTKCFSGMLHNNGDEGYQGMFETYGNETDDNFAKVNSHTHVNSSKVICQHLLAAAILLQTSLKVLKYFTSVKQSVSLFSINNKDDWLKLHLNIVD
;
A
#
# COMPACT_ATOMS: atom_id res chain seq x y z
N MET A 1 19.43 -22.14 -15.50
CA MET A 1 19.05 -21.75 -14.12
C MET A 1 20.32 -21.58 -13.29
N SER A 2 20.76 -20.34 -13.14
CA SER A 2 21.95 -19.97 -12.35
C SER A 2 21.63 -20.13 -10.87
N GLN A 3 22.25 -21.11 -10.21
CA GLN A 3 22.15 -21.28 -8.75
C GLN A 3 22.99 -20.20 -8.04
N GLY A 4 22.35 -19.41 -7.19
CA GLY A 4 22.92 -18.84 -5.96
C GLY A 4 24.09 -17.87 -6.08
N GLN A 5 23.88 -16.68 -6.65
CA GLN A 5 24.64 -15.52 -6.17
C GLN A 5 23.87 -14.93 -5.00
N GLU A 6 24.47 -14.83 -3.81
CA GLU A 6 23.89 -14.07 -2.71
C GLU A 6 23.66 -12.61 -3.18
N ARG A 7 22.50 -12.02 -2.86
CA ARG A 7 22.31 -10.58 -3.09
C ARG A 7 23.34 -9.83 -2.25
N PHE A 8 24.26 -9.13 -2.91
CA PHE A 8 25.26 -8.29 -2.25
C PHE A 8 24.64 -7.16 -1.41
N LEU A 9 23.37 -6.80 -1.68
CA LEU A 9 22.68 -5.69 -1.01
C LEU A 9 21.25 -6.10 -0.63
N ASN A 10 20.89 -5.90 0.64
CA ASN A 10 19.52 -6.02 1.12
C ASN A 10 18.81 -4.66 0.96
N TYR A 11 18.00 -4.53 -0.09
CA TYR A 11 17.31 -3.29 -0.41
C TYR A 11 16.24 -2.94 0.63
N SER A 12 15.49 -3.93 1.14
CA SER A 12 14.50 -3.69 2.20
C SER A 12 15.12 -3.06 3.44
N GLN A 13 16.28 -3.58 3.88
CA GLN A 13 16.99 -3.02 5.03
C GLN A 13 17.49 -1.61 4.74
N LEU A 14 18.15 -1.39 3.60
CA LEU A 14 18.66 -0.06 3.23
C LEU A 14 17.55 0.98 3.13
N LEU A 15 16.43 0.65 2.48
CA LEU A 15 15.29 1.55 2.32
C LEU A 15 14.53 1.75 3.65
N SER A 16 14.62 0.83 4.61
CA SER A 16 14.06 1.02 5.96
C SER A 16 14.80 2.09 6.79
N GLU A 17 16.06 2.35 6.45
CA GLU A 17 16.90 3.41 7.01
C GLU A 17 16.67 4.78 6.34
N LEU A 18 15.74 4.87 5.39
CA LEU A 18 15.32 6.13 4.76
C LEU A 18 14.71 7.09 5.80
N VAL A 19 14.06 6.54 6.81
CA VAL A 19 13.46 7.29 7.91
C VAL A 19 14.26 7.01 9.19
N ASP A 20 14.52 8.04 9.98
CA ASP A 20 15.26 7.94 11.23
C ASP A 20 14.65 6.91 12.20
N GLY A 21 15.39 6.52 13.24
CA GLY A 21 14.90 5.55 14.23
C GLY A 21 13.60 5.96 14.93
N ARG A 22 13.25 7.26 14.92
CA ARG A 22 12.02 7.79 15.53
C ARG A 22 10.83 7.86 14.57
N GLY A 23 11.03 7.63 13.28
CA GLY A 23 9.94 7.71 12.29
C GLY A 23 9.51 9.13 11.93
N ARG A 24 10.32 10.16 12.21
CA ARG A 24 9.91 11.58 12.16
C ARG A 24 10.58 12.39 11.07
N THR A 25 11.79 12.02 10.69
CA THR A 25 12.57 12.74 9.68
C THR A 25 13.23 11.75 8.73
N LEU A 26 13.54 12.22 7.53
CA LEU A 26 14.32 11.47 6.57
C LEU A 26 15.79 11.45 7.00
N ASN A 27 16.48 10.38 6.65
CA ASN A 27 17.91 10.25 6.82
C ASN A 27 18.61 10.76 5.55
N ASP A 28 19.09 12.00 5.58
CA ASP A 28 19.75 12.64 4.44
C ASP A 28 20.95 11.86 3.91
N THR A 29 21.65 11.11 4.78
CA THR A 29 22.78 10.27 4.37
C THR A 29 22.31 9.07 3.54
N THR A 30 21.24 8.40 3.98
CA THR A 30 20.62 7.30 3.23
C THR A 30 20.04 7.80 1.91
N VAL A 31 19.35 8.95 1.92
CA VAL A 31 18.81 9.60 0.72
C VAL A 31 19.92 9.88 -0.30
N ALA A 32 21.03 10.48 0.13
CA ALA A 32 22.17 10.77 -0.73
C ALA A 32 22.78 9.51 -1.36
N PHE A 33 22.87 8.42 -0.59
CA PHE A 33 23.35 7.13 -1.08
C PHE A 33 22.39 6.53 -2.12
N LEU A 34 21.08 6.56 -1.86
CA LEU A 34 20.06 6.01 -2.75
C LEU A 34 19.98 6.74 -4.10
N TYR A 35 20.27 8.05 -4.14
CA TYR A 35 20.39 8.80 -5.39
C TYR A 35 21.47 8.25 -6.32
N GLN A 36 22.57 7.73 -5.78
CA GLN A 36 23.68 7.16 -6.57
C GLN A 36 23.47 5.68 -6.90
N LEU A 37 22.65 4.98 -6.12
CA LEU A 37 22.44 3.53 -6.26
C LEU A 37 21.53 3.16 -7.43
N PHE A 38 20.45 3.93 -7.65
CA PHE A 38 19.49 3.63 -8.71
C PHE A 38 19.81 4.41 -10.00
N PRO A 39 19.83 3.75 -11.17
CA PRO A 39 20.16 4.41 -12.44
C PRO A 39 19.07 5.38 -12.90
N ASN A 40 19.41 6.25 -13.88
CA ASN A 40 18.46 7.08 -14.63
C ASN A 40 17.55 7.99 -13.77
N ASP A 41 18.08 8.47 -12.64
CA ASP A 41 17.36 9.29 -11.65
C ASP A 41 16.09 8.60 -11.11
N LEU A 42 16.03 7.27 -11.17
CA LEU A 42 14.84 6.51 -10.81
C LEU A 42 14.43 6.75 -9.36
N PHE A 43 15.40 6.82 -8.44
CA PHE A 43 15.12 7.16 -7.05
C PHE A 43 14.60 8.59 -6.89
N VAL A 44 15.16 9.56 -7.62
CA VAL A 44 14.65 10.96 -7.63
C VAL A 44 13.19 10.97 -8.04
N LYS A 45 12.86 10.32 -9.15
CA LYS A 45 11.49 10.27 -9.69
C LYS A 45 10.52 9.58 -8.73
N ALA A 46 10.91 8.43 -8.17
CA ALA A 46 10.10 7.70 -7.19
C ALA A 46 9.90 8.51 -5.91
N PHE A 47 10.94 9.20 -5.44
CA PHE A 47 10.88 10.03 -4.26
C PHE A 47 10.01 11.28 -4.49
N SER A 48 10.15 11.96 -5.62
CA SER A 48 9.25 13.06 -6.01
C SER A 48 7.80 12.59 -6.06
N LEU A 49 7.53 11.40 -6.61
CA LEU A 49 6.19 10.82 -6.64
C LEU A 49 5.60 10.67 -5.22
N LEU A 50 6.39 10.18 -4.27
CA LEU A 50 5.99 10.06 -2.86
C LEU A 50 5.67 11.42 -2.21
N GLU A 51 6.11 12.53 -2.79
CA GLU A 51 5.85 13.89 -2.30
C GLU A 51 4.68 14.58 -3.01
N THR A 52 4.18 14.06 -4.13
CA THR A 52 3.20 14.76 -4.98
C THR A 52 1.74 14.70 -4.51
N HIS A 53 1.41 13.99 -3.43
CA HIS A 53 0.03 13.72 -2.98
C HIS A 53 -0.84 12.91 -3.96
N ASN A 54 -0.24 12.32 -5.00
CA ASN A 54 -0.96 11.59 -6.03
C ASN A 54 -0.90 10.07 -5.87
N LEU A 55 -0.30 9.56 -4.79
CA LEU A 55 -0.25 8.14 -4.49
C LEU A 55 -1.32 7.79 -3.46
N PHE A 56 -2.20 6.89 -3.88
CA PHE A 56 -3.33 6.41 -3.10
C PHE A 56 -3.19 4.92 -2.85
N LEU A 57 -3.29 4.53 -1.58
CA LEU A 57 -3.29 3.15 -1.14
C LEU A 57 -4.67 2.82 -0.58
N TYR A 58 -5.39 1.97 -1.29
CA TYR A 58 -6.70 1.48 -0.88
C TYR A 58 -6.56 0.09 -0.26
N VAL A 59 -7.17 -0.13 0.89
CA VAL A 59 -7.16 -1.41 1.61
C VAL A 59 -8.58 -1.89 1.75
N TRP A 60 -8.84 -3.12 1.34
CA TRP A 60 -10.13 -3.77 1.55
C TRP A 60 -10.27 -4.18 3.02
N ASP A 61 -11.34 -3.71 3.65
CA ASP A 61 -11.57 -3.84 5.09
C ASP A 61 -12.99 -4.36 5.32
N SER A 62 -13.19 -5.65 5.10
CA SER A 62 -14.44 -6.34 5.38
C SER A 62 -14.55 -6.68 6.86
N ILE A 63 -14.67 -5.66 7.72
CA ILE A 63 -14.94 -5.85 9.16
C ILE A 63 -16.27 -6.61 9.35
N ASP A 64 -17.16 -6.59 8.36
CA ASP A 64 -18.44 -7.29 8.43
C ASP A 64 -18.34 -8.83 8.34
N ASP A 65 -17.23 -9.40 7.84
CA ASP A 65 -17.10 -10.87 7.74
C ASP A 65 -16.74 -11.55 9.08
N VAL A 66 -16.27 -10.80 10.07
CA VAL A 66 -15.87 -11.36 11.37
C VAL A 66 -16.97 -11.25 12.43
N ALA A 67 -17.92 -10.32 12.27
CA ALA A 67 -18.97 -10.08 13.27
C ALA A 67 -20.17 -11.04 13.20
N LEU A 68 -20.33 -11.84 12.13
CA LEU A 68 -21.49 -12.74 11.98
C LEU A 68 -21.25 -14.18 12.46
N ASN A 69 -20.05 -14.54 12.90
CA ASN A 69 -19.73 -15.92 13.35
C ASN A 69 -19.68 -16.11 14.88
N ASP A 70 -19.97 -15.09 15.69
CA ASP A 70 -19.96 -15.18 17.16
C ASP A 70 -21.31 -14.78 17.82
N GLY A 71 -22.40 -14.89 17.04
CA GLY A 71 -23.76 -14.57 17.45
C GLY A 71 -24.46 -15.75 18.14
N VAL A 72 -24.27 -15.82 19.45
CA VAL A 72 -25.02 -16.62 20.42
C VAL A 72 -26.52 -16.72 20.08
N GLN A 73 -27.00 -17.96 19.96
CA GLN A 73 -28.42 -18.32 19.98
C GLN A 73 -29.07 -17.83 21.27
N CYS A 74 -30.05 -16.94 21.18
CA CYS A 74 -31.03 -16.72 22.25
C CYS A 74 -32.44 -16.80 21.67
N SER A 75 -33.19 -17.75 22.22
CA SER A 75 -34.55 -18.15 21.94
C SER A 75 -35.60 -17.10 22.28
N ASP A 76 -36.69 -17.13 21.52
CA ASP A 76 -37.93 -16.36 21.66
C ASP A 76 -38.62 -16.55 23.01
N ALA A 77 -39.15 -15.46 23.58
CA ALA A 77 -40.27 -15.45 24.52
C ALA A 77 -40.95 -14.07 24.53
N GLU A 78 -42.11 -13.98 23.86
CA GLU A 78 -43.07 -12.88 23.91
C GLU A 78 -43.75 -12.80 25.29
N ILE A 79 -43.82 -11.61 25.92
CA ILE A 79 -44.95 -11.20 26.79
C ILE A 79 -45.16 -9.67 26.73
N ASP A 80 -46.21 -9.33 26.00
CA ASP A 80 -47.30 -8.35 26.17
C ASP A 80 -47.33 -7.27 27.29
N GLU A 81 -47.74 -6.09 26.81
CA GLU A 81 -48.74 -5.13 27.32
C GLU A 81 -48.62 -4.28 28.63
N THR A 82 -48.73 -2.96 28.38
CA THR A 82 -49.55 -1.94 29.08
C THR A 82 -49.08 -1.26 30.39
N SER A 83 -48.83 0.06 30.32
CA SER A 83 -49.68 1.12 30.94
C SER A 83 -48.93 2.41 31.36
N ASN A 84 -49.20 3.48 30.60
CA ASN A 84 -49.55 4.86 31.01
C ASN A 84 -48.85 5.66 32.14
N SER A 85 -48.34 6.82 31.70
CA SER A 85 -48.58 8.20 32.21
C SER A 85 -47.87 8.69 33.49
N VAL A 86 -47.12 9.80 33.39
CA VAL A 86 -47.47 11.13 33.92
C VAL A 86 -46.24 12.09 33.91
N ALA A 87 -46.41 13.21 33.19
CA ALA A 87 -45.91 14.59 33.40
C ALA A 87 -44.42 14.91 33.71
N GLY A 88 -43.89 15.90 32.97
CA GLY A 88 -42.77 16.73 33.45
C GLY A 88 -42.02 17.52 32.36
N SER A 89 -42.52 18.71 31.99
CA SER A 89 -41.90 19.67 31.07
C SER A 89 -40.50 20.15 31.50
N ARG A 90 -39.58 20.37 30.54
CA ARG A 90 -38.92 21.67 30.23
C ARG A 90 -37.88 21.55 29.09
N LEU A 91 -37.94 22.56 28.21
CA LEU A 91 -37.15 22.85 26.99
C LEU A 91 -35.68 23.27 27.30
N PRO A 92 -34.82 23.44 26.27
CA PRO A 92 -33.43 22.99 26.25
C PRO A 92 -32.43 24.14 26.44
N THR A 93 -31.22 23.79 26.90
CA THR A 93 -30.08 24.71 26.97
C THR A 93 -28.87 24.13 26.25
N GLU A 94 -28.51 24.84 25.20
CA GLU A 94 -27.20 25.04 24.57
C GLU A 94 -25.97 24.40 25.23
N GLY A 95 -25.07 23.90 24.38
CA GLY A 95 -23.63 24.09 24.59
C GLY A 95 -22.78 22.83 24.56
N HIS A 96 -21.79 22.86 23.67
CA HIS A 96 -20.49 22.20 23.79
C HIS A 96 -20.38 20.72 23.38
N GLN A 97 -19.85 20.49 22.17
CA GLN A 97 -18.48 19.97 21.95
C GLN A 97 -18.36 19.35 20.55
N CYS A 98 -17.63 20.01 19.65
CA CYS A 98 -17.16 19.43 18.39
C CYS A 98 -15.62 19.44 18.39
N HIS A 99 -15.01 18.59 19.22
CA HIS A 99 -13.57 18.31 19.25
C HIS A 99 -13.36 16.80 19.40
N SER A 100 -13.54 16.02 18.32
CA SER A 100 -13.19 14.58 18.34
C SER A 100 -12.76 13.97 16.98
N LYS A 101 -12.90 14.69 15.84
CA LYS A 101 -12.64 14.08 14.52
C LYS A 101 -11.18 13.71 14.22
N ARG A 102 -10.18 14.31 14.91
CA ARG A 102 -8.76 14.09 14.56
C ARG A 102 -8.19 12.77 15.06
N ASN A 103 -8.69 12.24 16.19
CA ASN A 103 -8.18 10.99 16.76
C ASN A 103 -8.68 9.75 16.02
N SER A 104 -9.86 9.80 15.38
CA SER A 104 -10.39 8.67 14.62
C SER A 104 -9.51 8.35 13.41
N ASN A 105 -9.24 9.37 12.57
CA ASN A 105 -8.51 9.16 11.32
C ASN A 105 -7.09 8.63 11.54
N ASP A 106 -6.37 9.10 12.57
CA ASP A 106 -4.99 8.66 12.82
C ASP A 106 -4.94 7.22 13.37
N ASN A 107 -5.94 6.84 14.17
CA ASN A 107 -6.14 5.46 14.60
C ASN A 107 -6.47 4.54 13.42
N ASP A 108 -7.30 5.01 12.48
CA ASP A 108 -7.66 4.26 11.27
C ASP A 108 -6.46 4.06 10.36
N ILE A 109 -5.68 5.11 10.07
CA ILE A 109 -4.44 5.01 9.26
C ILE A 109 -3.45 4.05 9.93
N SER A 110 -3.28 4.15 11.25
CA SER A 110 -2.38 3.27 12.00
C SER A 110 -2.82 1.81 11.94
N ARG A 111 -4.14 1.54 12.06
CA ARG A 111 -4.71 0.20 11.92
C ARG A 111 -4.48 -0.38 10.53
N LEU A 112 -4.80 0.38 9.48
CA LEU A 112 -4.61 -0.05 8.09
C LEU A 112 -3.13 -0.28 7.76
N ALA A 113 -2.24 0.59 8.23
CA ALA A 113 -0.81 0.43 8.04
C ALA A 113 -0.28 -0.85 8.72
N ASN A 114 -0.78 -1.18 9.92
CA ASN A 114 -0.43 -2.42 10.60
C ASN A 114 -0.95 -3.64 9.82
N MET A 115 -2.18 -3.63 9.29
CA MET A 115 -2.74 -4.74 8.49
C MET A 115 -1.93 -5.07 7.22
N LEU A 116 -1.20 -4.09 6.67
CA LEU A 116 -0.37 -4.27 5.48
C LEU A 116 0.99 -4.91 5.79
N TYR A 117 1.47 -4.79 7.03
CA TYR A 117 2.79 -5.27 7.46
C TYR A 117 2.73 -6.46 8.43
N ASP A 118 1.59 -6.70 9.07
CA ASP A 118 1.40 -7.80 9.99
C ASP A 118 1.38 -9.15 9.25
N LEU A 119 2.13 -10.14 9.76
CA LEU A 119 2.38 -11.40 9.06
C LEU A 119 1.12 -12.23 8.83
N GLU A 120 0.19 -12.20 9.78
CA GLU A 120 -1.04 -13.00 9.73
C GLU A 120 -2.04 -12.41 8.73
N THR A 121 -2.17 -11.08 8.74
CA THR A 121 -3.14 -10.35 7.89
C THR A 121 -2.62 -10.07 6.49
N ARG A 122 -1.31 -9.81 6.31
CA ARG A 122 -0.71 -9.40 5.01
C ARG A 122 -1.05 -10.33 3.86
N SER A 123 -1.11 -11.65 4.09
CA SER A 123 -1.43 -12.63 3.04
C SER A 123 -2.90 -12.60 2.59
N LYS A 124 -3.79 -12.06 3.41
CA LYS A 124 -5.25 -11.98 3.17
C LYS A 124 -5.72 -10.56 2.85
N THR A 125 -4.94 -9.55 3.23
CA THR A 125 -5.27 -8.14 3.02
C THR A 125 -5.17 -7.78 1.53
N LEU A 126 -6.34 -7.60 0.90
CA LEU A 126 -6.40 -7.03 -0.45
C LEU A 126 -6.11 -5.54 -0.38
N HIS A 127 -5.14 -5.09 -1.18
CA HIS A 127 -4.80 -3.68 -1.28
C HIS A 127 -4.52 -3.31 -2.74
N ARG A 128 -4.62 -2.02 -3.03
CA ARG A 128 -4.47 -1.48 -4.38
C ARG A 128 -3.76 -0.14 -4.30
N ILE A 129 -2.66 -0.01 -5.05
CA ILE A 129 -1.97 1.26 -5.23
C ILE A 129 -2.43 1.88 -6.55
N ILE A 130 -2.89 3.12 -6.47
CA ILE A 130 -3.24 3.94 -7.62
C ILE A 130 -2.42 5.22 -7.57
N VAL A 131 -1.82 5.55 -8.70
CA VAL A 131 -1.15 6.83 -8.91
C VAL A 131 -1.98 7.66 -9.88
N GLN A 132 -2.44 8.83 -9.43
CA GLN A 132 -3.12 9.79 -10.27
C GLN A 132 -2.09 10.62 -11.05
N SER A 133 -2.38 10.88 -12.33
CA SER A 133 -1.54 11.78 -13.13
C SER A 133 -1.72 13.21 -12.65
N VAL A 134 -0.60 13.96 -12.53
CA VAL A 134 -0.59 15.38 -12.15
C VAL A 134 -1.12 16.27 -13.27
N ASP A 135 -1.00 15.80 -14.51
CA ASP A 135 -1.46 16.57 -15.66
C ASP A 135 -2.99 16.65 -15.62
N GLU A 136 -3.52 17.87 -15.48
CA GLU A 136 -4.94 18.25 -15.45
C GLU A 136 -5.74 17.85 -16.71
N GLU A 137 -5.14 17.06 -17.60
CA GLU A 137 -5.84 16.37 -18.66
C GLU A 137 -6.73 15.28 -18.03
N VAL A 138 -8.02 15.60 -17.97
CA VAL A 138 -9.15 14.75 -17.57
C VAL A 138 -9.13 13.34 -18.21
N SER A 139 -8.30 13.11 -19.23
CA SER A 139 -8.18 11.88 -20.00
C SER A 139 -7.05 10.93 -19.56
N LYS A 140 -6.18 11.28 -18.61
CA LYS A 140 -5.11 10.36 -18.22
C LYS A 140 -5.61 9.28 -17.26
N LYS A 141 -5.53 8.04 -17.75
CA LYS A 141 -5.88 6.83 -16.99
C LYS A 141 -5.04 6.73 -15.71
N PRO A 142 -5.65 6.29 -14.59
CA PRO A 142 -4.90 6.01 -13.36
C PRO A 142 -3.85 4.94 -13.60
N ILE A 143 -2.69 5.08 -12.95
CA ILE A 143 -1.63 4.07 -13.00
C ILE A 143 -1.86 3.10 -11.83
N TYR A 144 -2.06 1.83 -12.16
CA TYR A 144 -2.16 0.74 -11.21
C TYR A 144 -0.79 0.14 -10.94
N VAL A 145 -0.50 -0.11 -9.67
CA VAL A 145 0.75 -0.75 -9.23
C VAL A 145 0.43 -1.94 -8.34
N ASP A 146 1.05 -3.07 -8.65
CA ASP A 146 1.00 -4.30 -7.86
C ASP A 146 2.43 -4.73 -7.53
N VAL A 147 2.82 -4.54 -6.28
CA VAL A 147 4.18 -4.85 -5.84
C VAL A 147 4.39 -6.36 -5.64
N THR A 148 3.31 -7.11 -5.35
CA THR A 148 3.37 -8.56 -5.12
C THR A 148 3.58 -9.30 -6.43
N ALA A 149 2.89 -8.87 -7.49
CA ALA A 149 3.08 -9.37 -8.84
C ALA A 149 4.20 -8.65 -9.62
N TRP A 150 4.81 -7.62 -9.01
CA TRP A 150 5.79 -6.72 -9.63
C TRP A 150 5.33 -6.14 -10.97
N PHE A 151 4.10 -5.62 -11.00
CA PHE A 151 3.45 -5.08 -12.19
C PHE A 151 3.12 -3.60 -12.02
N CYS A 152 3.20 -2.85 -13.13
CA CYS A 152 2.72 -1.48 -13.18
C CYS A 152 2.12 -1.18 -14.55
N SER A 153 0.97 -0.51 -14.60
CA SER A 153 0.29 -0.18 -15.87
C SER A 153 0.90 1.02 -16.62
N CYS A 154 1.93 1.67 -16.07
CA CYS A 154 2.57 2.80 -16.73
C CYS A 154 3.31 2.40 -18.02
N ASN A 155 3.42 3.36 -18.94
CA ASN A 155 4.10 3.16 -20.22
C ASN A 155 5.59 2.78 -20.07
N GLU A 156 6.27 3.25 -19.03
CA GLU A 156 7.68 2.93 -18.77
C GLU A 156 7.86 1.43 -18.49
N TYR A 157 7.06 0.87 -17.58
CA TYR A 157 7.06 -0.56 -17.28
C TYR A 157 6.78 -1.38 -18.53
N THR A 158 5.72 -1.03 -19.27
CA THR A 158 5.33 -1.73 -20.50
C THR A 158 6.44 -1.71 -21.54
N LYS A 159 7.17 -0.59 -21.70
CA LYS A 159 8.31 -0.48 -22.63
C LYS A 159 9.49 -1.34 -22.20
N CYS A 160 9.87 -1.31 -20.92
CA CYS A 160 10.95 -2.14 -20.38
C CYS A 160 10.62 -3.63 -20.52
N PHE A 161 9.41 -4.03 -20.12
CA PHE A 161 8.96 -5.42 -20.20
C PHE A 161 8.87 -5.90 -21.66
N SER A 162 8.27 -5.11 -22.56
CA SER A 162 8.21 -5.45 -23.99
C SER A 162 9.59 -5.53 -24.63
N GLY A 163 10.50 -4.60 -24.29
CA GLY A 163 11.86 -4.60 -24.80
C GLY A 163 12.65 -5.83 -24.36
N MET A 164 12.45 -6.29 -23.12
CA MET A 164 13.03 -7.51 -22.60
C MET A 164 12.54 -8.76 -23.35
N LEU A 165 11.23 -8.86 -23.59
CA LEU A 165 10.63 -9.96 -24.37
C LEU A 165 11.07 -9.93 -25.83
N HIS A 166 11.18 -8.75 -26.44
CA HIS A 166 11.61 -8.65 -27.83
C HIS A 166 13.10 -9.05 -28.01
N ASN A 167 13.96 -8.72 -27.05
CA ASN A 167 15.39 -9.00 -27.17
C ASN A 167 15.74 -10.47 -26.91
N ASN A 168 15.02 -11.14 -26.02
CA ASN A 168 15.39 -12.47 -25.52
C ASN A 168 14.26 -13.52 -25.60
N GLY A 169 13.09 -13.18 -26.12
CA GLY A 169 11.93 -14.07 -26.14
C GLY A 169 11.57 -14.60 -24.74
N ASP A 170 11.29 -15.90 -24.65
CA ASP A 170 10.99 -16.59 -23.39
C ASP A 170 12.16 -16.57 -22.39
N GLU A 171 13.40 -16.51 -22.87
CA GLU A 171 14.57 -16.35 -22.00
C GLU A 171 14.57 -14.99 -21.30
N GLY A 172 13.98 -13.97 -21.94
CA GLY A 172 13.78 -12.66 -21.33
C GLY A 172 12.84 -12.74 -20.14
N TYR A 173 11.74 -13.47 -20.28
CA TYR A 173 10.80 -13.67 -19.18
C TYR A 173 11.43 -14.46 -18.02
N GLN A 174 12.16 -15.53 -18.31
CA GLN A 174 12.87 -16.29 -17.27
C GLN A 174 13.97 -15.46 -16.61
N GLY A 175 14.70 -14.65 -17.38
CA GLY A 175 15.75 -13.75 -16.89
C GLY A 175 15.23 -12.56 -16.07
N MET A 176 13.91 -12.34 -16.04
CA MET A 176 13.29 -11.38 -15.12
C MET A 176 13.35 -11.86 -13.68
N PHE A 177 13.51 -13.16 -13.43
CA PHE A 177 13.46 -13.73 -12.08
C PHE A 177 14.83 -14.24 -11.64
N GLU A 178 15.17 -13.94 -10.38
CA GLU A 178 16.31 -14.46 -9.66
C GLU A 178 15.80 -15.51 -8.67
N THR A 179 16.33 -16.72 -8.72
CA THR A 179 15.96 -17.80 -7.79
C THR A 179 17.10 -18.09 -6.83
N TYR A 180 16.82 -18.04 -5.55
CA TYR A 180 17.77 -18.26 -4.46
C TYR A 180 17.53 -19.61 -3.80
N GLY A 181 18.60 -20.29 -3.42
CA GLY A 181 18.51 -21.60 -2.75
C GLY A 181 17.95 -21.52 -1.32
N ASN A 182 18.19 -20.39 -0.65
CA ASN A 182 17.70 -20.10 0.70
C ASN A 182 16.72 -18.92 0.64
N GLU A 183 15.81 -18.85 1.61
CA GLU A 183 14.96 -17.67 1.78
C GLU A 183 15.82 -16.46 2.18
N THR A 184 15.52 -15.30 1.59
CA THR A 184 16.19 -14.03 1.91
C THR A 184 15.31 -13.14 2.78
N ASP A 185 15.96 -12.36 3.65
CA ASP A 185 15.30 -11.33 4.47
C ASP A 185 14.91 -10.08 3.65
N ASP A 186 15.38 -9.97 2.40
CA ASP A 186 15.07 -8.88 1.49
C ASP A 186 13.68 -9.09 0.87
N ASN A 187 12.75 -8.21 1.19
CA ASN A 187 11.40 -8.22 0.63
C ASN A 187 11.31 -7.40 -0.67
N PHE A 188 12.33 -6.63 -1.03
CA PHE A 188 12.30 -5.80 -2.22
C PHE A 188 12.26 -6.65 -3.49
N ALA A 189 11.23 -6.44 -4.30
CA ALA A 189 10.97 -7.24 -5.50
C ALA A 189 10.74 -8.73 -5.23
N LYS A 190 10.42 -9.13 -3.99
CA LYS A 190 10.12 -10.52 -3.63
C LYS A 190 8.75 -10.92 -4.17
N VAL A 191 8.70 -12.02 -4.92
CA VAL A 191 7.47 -12.61 -5.47
C VAL A 191 7.02 -13.79 -4.60
N ASN A 192 7.97 -14.61 -4.14
CA ASN A 192 7.76 -15.69 -3.19
C ASN A 192 9.02 -15.90 -2.34
N SER A 193 9.04 -16.89 -1.44
CA SER A 193 10.17 -17.14 -0.53
C SER A 193 11.53 -17.34 -1.21
N HIS A 194 11.56 -17.80 -2.47
CA HIS A 194 12.79 -18.14 -3.19
C HIS A 194 12.99 -17.37 -4.50
N THR A 195 12.03 -16.54 -4.90
CA THR A 195 12.04 -15.86 -6.19
C THR A 195 11.86 -14.36 -6.00
N HIS A 196 12.78 -13.60 -6.58
CA HIS A 196 12.71 -12.15 -6.67
C HIS A 196 12.72 -11.72 -8.13
N VAL A 197 12.11 -10.58 -8.43
CA VAL A 197 12.31 -9.93 -9.72
C VAL A 197 13.67 -9.24 -9.73
N ASN A 198 14.38 -9.42 -10.84
CA ASN A 198 15.57 -8.68 -11.18
C ASN A 198 15.19 -7.23 -11.51
N SER A 199 15.22 -6.37 -10.49
CA SER A 199 14.86 -4.96 -10.63
C SER A 199 15.77 -4.18 -11.59
N SER A 200 16.94 -4.72 -11.98
CA SER A 200 17.79 -4.09 -13.01
C SER A 200 17.21 -4.22 -14.42
N LYS A 201 16.29 -5.18 -14.64
CA LYS A 201 15.66 -5.44 -15.94
C LYS A 201 14.37 -4.67 -16.13
N VAL A 202 13.50 -4.69 -15.12
CA VAL A 202 12.16 -4.09 -15.18
C VAL A 202 11.83 -3.42 -13.86
N ILE A 203 11.91 -2.09 -13.86
CA ILE A 203 11.48 -1.24 -12.74
C ILE A 203 11.05 0.11 -13.31
N CYS A 204 10.05 0.73 -12.70
CA CYS A 204 9.62 2.09 -12.99
C CYS A 204 9.53 2.89 -11.69
N GLN A 205 9.38 4.21 -11.78
CA GLN A 205 9.29 5.08 -10.60
C GLN A 205 8.13 4.70 -9.66
N HIS A 206 7.01 4.21 -10.20
CA HIS A 206 5.82 3.83 -9.43
C HIS A 206 6.03 2.54 -8.64
N LEU A 207 6.67 1.54 -9.24
CA LEU A 207 7.05 0.30 -8.55
C LEU A 207 8.06 0.59 -7.45
N LEU A 208 9.07 1.43 -7.72
CA LEU A 208 10.04 1.79 -6.69
C LEU A 208 9.38 2.55 -5.53
N ALA A 209 8.52 3.54 -5.81
CA ALA A 209 7.79 4.27 -4.78
C ALA A 209 6.89 3.35 -3.95
N ALA A 210 6.14 2.45 -4.61
CA ALA A 210 5.29 1.48 -3.96
C ALA A 210 6.08 0.45 -3.13
N ALA A 211 7.21 -0.03 -3.64
CA ALA A 211 8.10 -0.93 -2.92
C ALA A 211 8.72 -0.26 -1.69
N ILE A 212 9.10 1.03 -1.78
CA ILE A 212 9.55 1.81 -0.62
C ILE A 212 8.48 1.81 0.48
N LEU A 213 7.21 1.94 0.12
CA LEU A 213 6.11 1.98 1.09
C LEU A 213 5.75 0.60 1.68
N LEU A 214 5.77 -0.48 0.89
CA LEU A 214 5.19 -1.78 1.28
C LEU A 214 6.20 -2.93 1.47
N GLN A 215 7.44 -2.78 1.02
CA GLN A 215 8.47 -3.82 1.10
C GLN A 215 9.68 -3.40 1.95
N THR A 216 9.54 -2.41 2.82
CA THR A 216 10.65 -1.90 3.65
C THR A 216 10.35 -2.08 5.13
N SER A 217 9.64 -1.14 5.73
CA SER A 217 9.23 -1.17 7.12
C SER A 217 7.95 -0.35 7.32
N LEU A 218 7.15 -0.77 8.30
CA LEU A 218 5.96 -0.06 8.75
C LEU A 218 6.26 1.40 9.11
N LYS A 219 7.47 1.67 9.61
CA LYS A 219 7.96 3.01 9.95
C LYS A 219 7.98 3.94 8.74
N VAL A 220 8.46 3.44 7.59
CA VAL A 220 8.50 4.20 6.33
C VAL A 220 7.08 4.49 5.84
N LEU A 221 6.19 3.49 5.85
CA LEU A 221 4.78 3.69 5.50
C LEU A 221 4.13 4.78 6.36
N LYS A 222 4.23 4.67 7.69
CA LYS A 222 3.67 5.64 8.64
C LYS A 222 4.24 7.04 8.49
N TYR A 223 5.52 7.17 8.12
CA TYR A 223 6.11 8.47 7.84
C TYR A 223 5.38 9.16 6.68
N PHE A 224 5.17 8.47 5.54
CA PHE A 224 4.52 9.06 4.38
C PHE A 224 3.01 9.24 4.53
N THR A 225 2.33 8.39 5.32
CA THR A 225 0.86 8.46 5.49
C THR A 225 0.41 9.33 6.67
N SER A 226 1.09 9.28 7.82
CA SER A 226 0.67 9.98 9.05
C SER A 226 1.48 11.25 9.34
N VAL A 227 2.80 11.20 9.15
CA VAL A 227 3.69 12.31 9.52
C VAL A 227 3.77 13.36 8.41
N LYS A 228 4.18 12.96 7.21
CA LYS A 228 4.31 13.81 6.03
C LYS A 228 2.98 14.00 5.30
N GLN A 229 2.10 13.01 5.38
CA GLN A 229 0.76 13.01 4.75
C GLN A 229 0.80 13.25 3.23
N SER A 230 1.86 12.77 2.58
CA SER A 230 2.03 12.87 1.13
C SER A 230 1.53 11.64 0.37
N VAL A 231 1.16 10.59 1.09
CA VAL A 231 0.50 9.38 0.57
C VAL A 231 -0.82 9.21 1.30
N SER A 232 -1.92 9.02 0.56
CA SER A 232 -3.24 8.82 1.15
C SER A 232 -3.53 7.33 1.35
N LEU A 233 -3.94 6.93 2.55
CA LEU A 233 -4.32 5.58 2.90
C LEU A 233 -5.82 5.53 3.22
N PHE A 234 -6.57 4.71 2.48
CA PHE A 234 -8.02 4.60 2.60
C PHE A 234 -8.47 3.17 2.85
N SER A 235 -9.47 3.02 3.73
CA SER A 235 -10.24 1.79 3.87
C SER A 235 -11.40 1.79 2.86
N ILE A 236 -11.66 0.65 2.23
CA ILE A 236 -12.84 0.40 1.42
C ILE A 236 -13.55 -0.84 1.98
N ASN A 237 -14.80 -0.63 2.39
CA ASN A 237 -15.68 -1.66 2.93
C ASN A 237 -16.87 -1.99 1.99
N ASN A 238 -17.08 -1.20 0.94
CA ASN A 238 -18.12 -1.43 -0.05
C ASN A 238 -17.53 -1.96 -1.37
N LYS A 239 -18.06 -3.10 -1.85
CA LYS A 239 -17.67 -3.74 -3.10
C LYS A 239 -17.84 -2.82 -4.31
N ASP A 240 -18.89 -2.00 -4.36
CA ASP A 240 -19.14 -1.09 -5.48
C ASP A 240 -18.04 -0.03 -5.58
N ASP A 241 -17.60 0.51 -4.46
CA ASP A 241 -16.52 1.50 -4.43
C ASP A 241 -15.17 0.85 -4.77
N TRP A 242 -14.94 -0.39 -4.31
CA TRP A 242 -13.78 -1.17 -4.74
C TRP A 242 -13.78 -1.38 -6.26
N LEU A 243 -14.91 -1.78 -6.85
CA LEU A 243 -15.04 -1.99 -8.30
C LEU A 243 -14.88 -0.68 -9.09
N LYS A 244 -15.39 0.45 -8.58
CA LYS A 244 -15.21 1.77 -9.20
C LYS A 244 -13.74 2.16 -9.37
N LEU A 245 -12.86 1.75 -8.45
CA LEU A 245 -11.41 1.97 -8.59
C LEU A 245 -10.80 1.29 -9.82
N HIS A 246 -11.47 0.29 -10.38
CA HIS A 246 -11.00 -0.47 -11.54
C HIS A 246 -11.54 0.08 -12.86
N LEU A 247 -12.55 0.95 -12.80
CA LEU A 247 -13.07 1.63 -13.97
C LEU A 247 -11.99 2.56 -14.53
N ASN A 248 -11.91 2.64 -15.87
CA ASN A 248 -10.93 3.44 -16.62
C ASN A 248 -9.46 2.98 -16.54
N ILE A 249 -9.17 1.82 -15.93
CA ILE A 249 -7.82 1.22 -16.03
C ILE A 249 -7.62 0.57 -17.41
N VAL A 250 -8.64 -0.13 -17.90
CA VAL A 250 -8.67 -0.81 -19.20
C VAL A 250 -9.76 -0.12 -20.04
N ASP A 251 -9.40 0.30 -21.26
CA ASP A 251 -10.40 0.68 -22.28
C ASP A 251 -10.66 -0.51 -23.20
#